data_AF-A0A383F498-F1
#
_entry.id   AF-A0A383F498-F1
#
_cell.length_a   1.000
_cell.length_b   1.000
_cell.length_c   1.000
_cell.angle_alpha   90.00
_cell.angle_beta   90.00
_cell.angle_gamma   90.00
#
_symmetry.space_group_name_H-M   'P 1'
#
loop_
_entity.id
_entity.type
_entity.pdbx_description
1 polymer ?
#
loop_
_entity_poly.entity_id
_entity_poly.type
_entity_poly.pdbx_seq_one_letter_code
_entity_poly.pdbx_strand_id
1 'polypeptide(L)' 'LRGKKFGHAQGFTLQLIVAGKNIVEVQLIDEAVFLSNYNQMYLLGRYRTDLFEESYNAFPFARLFKFKF' A
#
# COMPACT_ATOMS: atom_id res chain seq x y z
N LEU A 1 -1.72 -2.50 -8.48
CA LEU A 1 -2.64 -1.54 -7.82
C LEU A 1 -2.53 -0.18 -8.51
N ARG A 2 -3.64 0.45 -8.89
CA ARG A 2 -3.69 1.71 -9.66
C ARG A 2 -4.22 2.83 -8.76
N GLY A 3 -3.53 3.97 -8.70
CA GLY A 3 -3.97 5.13 -7.93
C GLY A 3 -4.51 6.24 -8.84
N LYS A 4 -5.53 6.97 -8.38
CA LYS A 4 -6.06 8.17 -9.04
C LYS A 4 -6.20 9.28 -8.00
N LYS A 5 -5.70 10.47 -8.31
CA LYS A 5 -5.90 11.66 -7.49
C LYS A 5 -7.22 12.32 -7.87
N PHE A 6 -8.01 12.70 -6.87
CA PHE A 6 -9.24 13.47 -7.02
C PHE A 6 -9.02 14.83 -6.36
N GLY A 7 -9.57 15.91 -6.94
CA GLY A 7 -9.36 17.28 -6.48
C GLY A 7 -10.13 17.66 -5.22
N HIS A 8 -10.26 16.76 -4.23
CA HIS A 8 -10.96 17.06 -2.98
C HIS A 8 -10.00 17.58 -1.91
N ALA A 9 -10.41 18.67 -1.26
CA ALA A 9 -9.58 19.49 -0.38
C ALA A 9 -9.40 18.97 1.06
N GLN A 10 -9.89 17.76 1.39
CA GLN A 10 -10.00 17.30 2.78
C GLN A 10 -8.98 16.23 3.21
N GLY A 11 -7.94 15.93 2.42
CA GLY A 11 -6.84 15.06 2.86
C GLY A 11 -7.21 13.59 3.13
N PHE A 12 -8.40 13.14 2.72
CA PHE A 12 -8.78 11.74 2.81
C PHE A 12 -8.47 10.99 1.50
N THR A 13 -8.06 9.73 1.64
CA THR A 13 -7.77 8.80 0.56
C THR A 13 -8.78 7.64 0.60
N LEU A 14 -9.43 7.39 -0.55
CA LEU A 14 -10.21 6.19 -0.78
C LEU A 14 -9.29 5.07 -1.28
N GLN A 15 -9.16 3.98 -0.52
CA GLN A 15 -8.41 2.80 -0.89
C GLN A 15 -9.37 1.64 -1.19
N LEU A 16 -9.19 1.03 -2.37
CA LEU A 16 -9.96 -0.13 -2.83
C LEU A 16 -9.01 -1.30 -3.06
N ILE A 17 -9.25 -2.43 -2.38
CA ILE A 17 -8.52 -3.69 -2.61
C ILE A 17 -9.40 -4.59 -3.47
N VAL A 18 -8.86 -5.03 -4.60
CA VAL A 18 -9.58 -5.81 -5.61
C VAL A 18 -8.88 -7.16 -5.82
N ALA A 19 -9.63 -8.25 -5.70
CA ALA A 19 -9.19 -9.60 -6.01
C ALA A 19 -10.02 -10.16 -7.17
N GLY A 20 -9.41 -10.29 -8.34
CA GLY A 20 -10.11 -10.65 -9.57
C GLY A 20 -11.15 -9.60 -9.96
N LYS A 21 -12.43 -9.96 -9.94
CA LYS A 21 -13.56 -9.06 -10.25
C LYS A 21 -14.26 -8.51 -8.99
N ASN A 22 -13.79 -8.89 -7.80
CA ASN A 22 -14.44 -8.55 -6.55
C ASN A 22 -13.67 -7.45 -5.81
N ILE A 23 -14.38 -6.46 -5.30
CA ILE A 23 -13.85 -5.57 -4.26
C ILE A 23 -13.90 -6.36 -2.95
N VAL A 24 -12.73 -6.62 -2.38
CA VAL A 24 -12.62 -7.38 -1.12
C VAL A 24 -12.51 -6.46 0.08
N GLU A 25 -12.11 -5.19 -0.12
CA GLU A 25 -12.03 -4.21 0.95
C GLU A 25 -12.16 -2.77 0.42
N VAL A 26 -12.81 -1.92 1.21
CA VAL A 26 -12.97 -0.48 0.98
C VAL A 26 -12.61 0.26 2.26
N GLN A 27 -11.64 1.18 2.18
CA GLN A 27 -11.25 2.01 3.32
C GLN A 27 -11.26 3.49 2.93
N LEU A 28 -11.78 4.34 3.81
CA LEU A 28 -11.58 5.78 3.76
C LEU A 28 -10.60 6.14 4.88
N ILE A 29 -9.40 6.57 4.50
CA ILE A 29 -8.29 6.79 5.43
C ILE A 29 -7.72 8.19 5.26
N ASP A 30 -7.09 8.71 6.30
CA ASP A 30 -6.30 9.94 6.20
C ASP A 30 -5.11 9.75 5.24
N GLU A 31 -4.71 10.80 4.54
CA GLU A 31 -3.55 10.78 3.63
C GLU A 31 -2.26 10.36 4.35
N ALA A 32 -2.05 10.77 5.60
CA ALA A 32 -0.90 10.33 6.39
C ALA A 32 -0.90 8.80 6.62
N VAL A 33 -2.08 8.20 6.80
CA VAL A 33 -2.22 6.74 6.93
C VAL A 33 -1.93 6.05 5.60
N PHE A 34 -2.40 6.61 4.49
CA PHE A 34 -2.06 6.11 3.15
C PHE A 34 -0.55 6.18 2.88
N LEU A 35 0.13 7.24 3.31
CA LEU A 35 1.57 7.44 3.10
C LEU A 35 2.47 6.63 4.05
N SER A 36 1.89 5.96 5.06
CA SER A 36 2.65 5.14 6.01
C SER A 36 3.45 4.01 5.35
N ASN A 37 4.55 3.59 5.99
CA ASN A 37 5.34 2.44 5.53
C ASN A 37 4.50 1.16 5.41
N TYR A 38 3.52 0.97 6.28
CA TYR A 38 2.62 -0.17 6.19
C TYR A 38 1.83 -0.14 4.87
N ASN A 39 1.16 0.97 4.56
CA ASN A 39 0.40 1.07 3.32
C ASN A 39 1.30 1.02 2.09
N GLN A 40 2.39 1.79 2.06
CA GLN A 40 3.29 1.83 0.91
C GLN A 40 4.00 0.49 0.71
N MET A 41 4.65 -0.06 1.72
CA MET A 41 5.47 -1.28 1.57
C MET A 41 4.62 -2.56 1.59
N TYR A 42 3.81 -2.76 2.63
CA TYR A 42 3.08 -4.00 2.81
C TYR A 42 1.86 -4.12 1.87
N LEU A 43 0.97 -3.13 1.84
CA LEU A 43 -0.23 -3.20 0.99
C LEU A 43 0.08 -2.93 -0.49
N LEU A 44 0.85 -1.88 -0.79
CA LEU A 44 1.08 -1.43 -2.17
C LEU A 44 2.34 -2.00 -2.83
N GLY A 45 3.29 -2.57 -2.06
CA GLY A 45 4.57 -3.07 -2.59
C GLY A 45 5.51 -1.98 -3.07
N ARG A 46 5.30 -0.74 -2.61
CA ARG A 46 6.12 0.43 -2.91
C ARG A 46 7.12 0.62 -1.78
N TYR A 47 8.38 0.37 -2.08
CA TYR A 47 9.47 0.55 -1.14
C TYR A 47 10.70 1.08 -1.87
N ARG A 48 11.61 1.66 -1.10
CA ARG A 48 12.91 2.12 -1.58
C ARG A 48 13.81 0.92 -1.85
N THR A 49 13.93 0.53 -3.11
CA THR A 49 14.74 -0.62 -3.54
C THR A 49 16.23 -0.42 -3.33
N ASP A 50 16.68 0.82 -3.16
CA ASP A 50 18.04 1.16 -2.76
C ASP A 50 18.32 0.88 -1.27
N LEU A 51 17.29 0.84 -0.43
CA LEU A 51 17.41 0.56 1.01
C LEU A 51 16.98 -0.86 1.40
N PHE A 52 16.01 -1.43 0.68
CA PHE A 52 15.35 -2.68 1.05
C PHE A 52 15.31 -3.69 -0.10
N GLU A 53 15.28 -4.96 0.26
CA GLU A 53 14.98 -6.10 -0.60
C GLU A 53 13.75 -6.84 -0.05
N GLU A 54 12.74 -7.10 -0.89
CA GLU A 54 11.62 -7.96 -0.51
C GLU A 54 12.04 -9.43 -0.59
N SER A 55 12.46 -9.99 0.54
CA SER A 55 13.05 -11.34 0.61
C SER A 55 12.00 -12.46 0.71
N TYR A 56 10.75 -12.13 1.02
CA TYR A 56 9.64 -13.07 1.06
C TYR A 56 8.30 -12.35 0.84
N ASN A 57 7.42 -12.95 0.05
CA ASN A 57 6.08 -12.41 -0.23
C ASN A 57 5.03 -13.53 -0.19
N ALA A 58 4.17 -13.47 0.82
CA ALA A 58 2.98 -14.30 0.97
C ALA A 58 1.75 -13.42 1.19
N PHE A 59 1.63 -12.35 0.41
CA PHE A 59 0.50 -11.44 0.47
C PHE A 59 -0.83 -12.19 0.24
N PRO A 60 -1.89 -11.95 1.05
CA PRO A 60 -2.07 -10.86 2.01
C PRO A 60 -1.77 -11.24 3.47
N PHE A 61 -0.94 -12.24 3.73
CA PHE A 61 -0.61 -12.66 5.10
C PHE A 61 0.68 -12.03 5.61
N ALA A 62 1.71 -11.99 4.76
CA ALA A 62 3.01 -11.47 5.15
C ALA A 62 3.82 -10.96 3.95
N ARG A 63 4.66 -9.96 4.20
CA ARG A 63 5.80 -9.58 3.36
C ARG A 63 6.99 -9.31 4.26
N LEU A 64 8.17 -9.76 3.86
CA LEU A 64 9.42 -9.54 4.57
C LEU A 64 10.32 -8.63 3.74
N PHE A 65 10.75 -7.53 4.35
CA PHE A 65 11.69 -6.59 3.77
C PHE A 65 13.00 -6.63 4.56
N LYS A 66 14.07 -7.06 3.90
CA LYS A 66 15.42 -7.04 4.44
C LYS A 66 16.06 -5.69 4.18
N PHE A 67 16.56 -5.04 5.22
CA PHE A 67 17.38 -3.84 5.10
C PHE A 67 18.78 -4.21 4.60
N LYS A 68 19.35 -3.40 3.71
CA LYS A 68 20.60 -3.73 2.98
C LYS A 68 21.89 -3.32 3.69
N PHE A 69 21.83 -2.53 4.78
CA PHE A 69 23.01 -2.01 5.48
C PHE A 69 23.16 -2.59 6.89
#